data_AF-A0A4R1QTV4-F1
#
_entry.id   AF-A0A4R1QTV4-F1
#
_cell.length_a   1.000
_cell.length_b   1.000
_cell.length_c   1.000
_cell.angle_alpha   90.00
_cell.angle_beta   90.00
_cell.angle_gamma   90.00
#
_symmetry.space_group_name_H-M   'P 1'
#
loop_
_entity.id
_entity.type
_entity.pdbx_description
1 polymer ?
#
loop_
_entity_poly.entity_id
_entity_poly.type
_entity_poly.pdbx_seq_one_letter_code
_entity_poly.pdbx_strand_id
1 'polypeptide(L)'
;MKELLAKKTIGYYIVILAGILGLVSVIRFLLWAPNHGGMDGIIVVGLVLGLGIDILLIFKDNNYFVILATICYSVAVMQLLTNSVGSFVDVLQGINMFGDASQVGSIVSISVVILVCVLLSVLAGFFKRIKE
;
A
#
# COMPACT_ATOMS: atom_id res chain seq x y z
N MET A 1 2.32 -27.62 5.31
CA MET A 1 3.16 -26.45 4.93
C MET A 1 3.83 -26.60 3.57
N LYS A 2 4.52 -27.73 3.27
CA LYS A 2 5.13 -27.97 1.94
C LYS A 2 4.12 -28.04 0.78
N GLU A 3 2.93 -28.60 0.98
CA GLU A 3 1.96 -28.77 -0.13
C GLU A 3 1.30 -27.47 -0.61
N LEU A 4 1.12 -26.48 0.28
CA LEU A 4 0.57 -25.17 -0.10
C LEU A 4 1.59 -24.34 -0.91
N LEU A 5 2.87 -24.42 -0.53
CA LEU A 5 4.00 -23.79 -1.26
C LEU A 5 4.35 -24.51 -2.57
N ALA A 6 4.10 -25.82 -2.64
CA ALA A 6 4.32 -26.61 -3.85
C ALA A 6 3.21 -26.44 -4.89
N LYS A 7 1.98 -26.12 -4.47
CA LYS A 7 0.92 -25.71 -5.39
C LYS A 7 1.22 -24.29 -5.86
N LYS A 8 1.51 -24.15 -7.16
CA LYS A 8 1.73 -22.92 -7.93
C LYS A 8 0.61 -21.85 -7.85
N THR A 9 -0.30 -21.97 -6.90
CA THR A 9 -1.45 -21.10 -6.66
C THR A 9 -1.28 -20.16 -5.47
N ILE A 10 -0.20 -20.25 -4.69
CA ILE A 10 0.04 -19.31 -3.58
C ILE A 10 0.13 -17.85 -4.04
N GLY A 11 0.75 -17.59 -5.20
CA GLY A 11 0.85 -16.22 -5.73
C GLY A 11 -0.51 -15.60 -6.02
N TYR A 12 -1.49 -16.39 -6.46
CA TYR A 12 -2.87 -15.92 -6.66
C TYR A 12 -3.49 -15.41 -5.36
N TYR A 13 -3.34 -16.15 -4.26
CA TYR A 13 -3.86 -15.74 -2.95
C TYR A 13 -3.13 -14.53 -2.38
N ILE A 14 -1.82 -14.41 -2.62
CA ILE A 14 -1.03 -13.23 -2.23
C ILE A 14 -1.54 -11.99 -2.96
N VAL A 15 -1.81 -12.08 -4.28
CA VAL A 15 -2.36 -10.96 -5.06
C VAL A 15 -3.76 -10.57 -4.58
N ILE A 16 -4.63 -11.54 -4.26
CA ILE A 16 -5.95 -11.24 -3.68
C ILE A 16 -5.80 -10.48 -2.36
N LEU A 17 -4.92 -10.96 -1.48
CA LEU A 17 -4.67 -10.31 -0.19
C LEU A 17 -4.11 -8.89 -0.39
N ALA A 18 -3.18 -8.71 -1.33
CA ALA A 18 -2.63 -7.40 -1.70
C ALA A 18 -3.76 -6.47 -2.19
N GLY A 19 -4.65 -6.94 -3.07
CA GLY A 19 -5.79 -6.16 -3.54
C GLY A 19 -6.78 -5.78 -2.44
N ILE A 20 -7.08 -6.69 -1.50
CA ILE A 20 -7.94 -6.37 -0.33
C ILE A 20 -7.29 -5.29 0.53
N LEU A 21 -6.00 -5.42 0.85
CA LEU A 21 -5.28 -4.43 1.65
C LEU A 21 -5.05 -3.12 0.90
N GLY A 22 -4.90 -3.16 -0.42
CA GLY A 22 -4.86 -2.00 -1.30
C GLY A 22 -6.17 -1.23 -1.25
N LEU A 23 -7.31 -1.93 -1.30
CA LEU A 23 -8.63 -1.32 -1.12
C LEU A 23 -8.78 -0.69 0.28
N VAL A 24 -8.36 -1.40 1.32
CA VAL A 24 -8.35 -0.85 2.69
C VAL A 24 -7.48 0.40 2.77
N SER A 25 -6.30 0.39 2.15
CA SER A 25 -5.40 1.55 2.09
C SER A 25 -6.07 2.76 1.42
N VAL A 26 -6.71 2.55 0.26
CA VAL A 26 -7.46 3.59 -0.45
C VAL A 26 -8.55 4.17 0.44
N ILE A 27 -9.39 3.32 1.04
CA ILE A 27 -10.51 3.77 1.89
C ILE A 27 -9.98 4.54 3.09
N ARG A 28 -8.97 4.02 3.80
CA ARG A 28 -8.43 4.67 5.00
C ARG A 28 -7.80 6.02 4.66
N PHE A 29 -7.05 6.11 3.57
CA PHE A 29 -6.47 7.38 3.13
C PHE A 29 -7.57 8.39 2.74
N LEU A 30 -8.56 7.99 1.95
CA LEU A 30 -9.64 8.89 1.51
C LEU A 30 -10.59 9.33 2.63
N LEU A 31 -10.73 8.55 3.71
CA LEU A 31 -11.50 8.97 4.89
C LEU A 31 -10.69 9.90 5.81
N TRP A 32 -9.38 9.71 5.89
CA TRP A 32 -8.51 10.48 6.77
C TRP A 32 -8.07 11.81 6.13
N ALA A 33 -7.55 11.77 4.91
CA ALA A 33 -6.85 12.88 4.27
C ALA A 33 -7.68 14.17 4.09
N PRO A 34 -8.96 14.13 3.63
CA PRO A 34 -9.76 15.35 3.47
C PRO A 34 -10.00 16.08 4.80
N ASN A 35 -10.16 15.34 5.89
CA ASN A 35 -10.50 15.89 7.20
C ASN A 35 -9.30 16.55 7.90
N HIS A 36 -8.08 16.30 7.41
CA HIS A 36 -6.83 16.79 8.02
C HIS A 36 -5.98 17.58 7.02
N GLY A 37 -6.56 18.02 5.90
CA GLY A 37 -5.84 18.80 4.87
C GLY A 37 -4.69 18.04 4.20
N GLY A 38 -4.62 16.72 4.35
CA GLY A 38 -3.53 15.87 3.86
C GLY A 38 -3.78 15.23 2.49
N MET A 39 -4.76 15.74 1.73
CA MET A 39 -5.10 15.19 0.42
C MET A 39 -3.97 15.44 -0.58
N ASP A 40 -3.49 14.36 -1.18
CA ASP A 40 -2.39 14.40 -2.15
C ASP A 40 -2.73 13.51 -3.35
N GLY A 41 -2.69 14.09 -4.55
CA GLY A 41 -3.06 13.41 -5.78
C GLY A 41 -2.12 12.26 -6.15
N ILE A 42 -0.83 12.34 -5.80
CA ILE A 42 0.16 11.29 -6.06
C ILE A 42 -0.15 10.07 -5.20
N ILE A 43 -0.50 10.27 -3.92
CA ILE A 43 -0.90 9.17 -3.04
C ILE A 43 -2.16 8.48 -3.58
N VAL A 44 -3.20 9.26 -3.93
CA VAL A 44 -4.45 8.69 -4.48
C VAL A 44 -4.19 7.92 -5.76
N VAL A 45 -3.46 8.52 -6.72
CA VAL A 45 -3.14 7.87 -8.00
C VAL A 45 -2.33 6.61 -7.78
N GLY A 46 -1.31 6.64 -6.91
CA GLY A 46 -0.50 5.48 -6.57
C GLY A 46 -1.34 4.34 -6.01
N LEU A 47 -2.22 4.61 -5.03
CA LEU A 47 -3.05 3.58 -4.42
C LEU A 47 -4.10 3.02 -5.40
N VAL A 48 -4.78 3.87 -6.16
CA VAL A 48 -5.82 3.44 -7.11
C VAL A 48 -5.23 2.67 -8.29
N LEU A 49 -4.09 3.11 -8.84
CA LEU A 49 -3.40 2.36 -9.88
C LEU A 49 -2.86 1.03 -9.35
N GLY A 50 -2.24 1.01 -8.16
CA GLY A 50 -1.78 -0.22 -7.52
C GLY A 50 -2.91 -1.24 -7.37
N LEU A 51 -4.06 -0.81 -6.86
CA LEU A 51 -5.24 -1.65 -6.70
C LEU A 51 -5.78 -2.14 -8.06
N GLY A 52 -5.84 -1.26 -9.07
CA GLY A 52 -6.24 -1.64 -10.42
C GLY A 52 -5.33 -2.71 -11.02
N ILE A 53 -4.02 -2.62 -10.79
CA ILE A 53 -3.04 -3.59 -11.27
C ILE A 53 -3.17 -4.91 -10.53
N ASP A 54 -3.42 -4.90 -9.21
CA ASP A 54 -3.68 -6.13 -8.45
C ASP A 54 -4.92 -6.86 -9.00
N ILE A 55 -5.98 -6.14 -9.34
CA ILE A 55 -7.16 -6.71 -9.99
C ILE A 55 -6.79 -7.34 -11.34
N LEU A 56 -5.99 -6.66 -12.16
CA LEU A 56 -5.52 -7.21 -13.44
C LEU A 56 -4.66 -8.48 -13.25
N LEU A 57 -3.83 -8.53 -12.20
CA LEU A 57 -2.99 -9.67 -11.86
C LEU A 57 -3.78 -10.93 -11.47
N ILE A 58 -5.01 -10.77 -10.96
CA ILE A 58 -5.93 -11.89 -10.68
C ILE A 58 -6.32 -12.60 -11.98
N PHE A 59 -6.48 -11.86 -13.08
CA PHE A 59 -6.90 -12.39 -14.38
C PHE A 59 -5.72 -12.73 -15.30
N LYS A 60 -4.58 -12.04 -15.15
CA LYS A 60 -3.43 -12.14 -16.06
C LYS A 60 -2.12 -12.22 -15.29
N ASP A 61 -1.45 -13.36 -15.39
CA ASP A 61 -0.12 -13.55 -14.84
C ASP A 61 0.91 -12.80 -15.69
N ASN A 62 1.41 -11.67 -15.17
CA ASN A 62 2.40 -10.84 -15.85
C ASN A 62 3.39 -10.23 -14.85
N ASN A 63 4.67 -10.54 -15.03
CA ASN A 63 5.75 -10.03 -14.17
C ASN A 63 5.85 -8.50 -14.18
N TYR A 64 5.56 -7.84 -15.32
CA TYR A 64 5.60 -6.38 -15.41
C TYR A 64 4.53 -5.72 -14.56
N PHE A 65 3.36 -6.35 -14.42
CA PHE A 65 2.28 -5.83 -13.58
C PHE A 65 2.65 -5.91 -12.09
N VAL A 66 3.34 -6.97 -11.66
CA VAL A 66 3.82 -7.05 -10.27
C VAL A 66 4.81 -5.93 -9.95
N ILE A 67 5.74 -5.65 -10.87
CA ILE A 67 6.71 -4.57 -10.71
C ILE A 67 5.96 -3.22 -10.63
N LEU A 68 4.99 -2.99 -11.53
CA LEU A 68 4.24 -1.75 -11.56
C LEU A 68 3.40 -1.55 -10.28
N ALA A 69 2.71 -2.58 -9.80
CA ALA A 69 1.97 -2.54 -8.54
C ALA A 69 2.89 -2.18 -7.36
N THR A 70 4.07 -2.80 -7.32
CA THR A 70 5.08 -2.53 -6.29
C THR A 70 5.54 -1.07 -6.32
N ILE A 71 5.80 -0.51 -7.51
CA ILE A 71 6.17 0.90 -7.67
C ILE A 71 5.04 1.80 -7.19
N CYS A 72 3.81 1.54 -7.62
CA CYS A 72 2.63 2.33 -7.25
C CYS A 72 2.44 2.43 -5.73
N TYR A 73 2.46 1.30 -5.03
CA TYR A 73 2.33 1.29 -3.57
C TYR A 73 3.55 1.89 -2.86
N SER A 74 4.76 1.67 -3.39
CA SER A 74 5.99 2.25 -2.81
C SER A 74 6.00 3.77 -2.92
N VAL A 75 5.61 4.32 -4.06
CA VAL A 75 5.50 5.78 -4.26
C VAL A 75 4.43 6.35 -3.33
N ALA A 76 3.28 5.69 -3.20
CA ALA A 76 2.20 6.16 -2.33
C ALA A 76 2.62 6.22 -0.84
N VAL A 77 3.27 5.17 -0.31
CA VAL A 77 3.71 5.19 1.09
C VAL A 77 4.84 6.19 1.31
N MET A 78 5.79 6.31 0.38
CA MET A 78 6.88 7.27 0.51
C MET A 78 6.35 8.70 0.48
N GLN A 79 5.43 9.03 -0.44
CA GLN A 79 4.82 10.34 -0.50
C GLN A 79 4.01 10.65 0.78
N LEU A 80 3.26 9.68 1.31
CA LEU A 80 2.53 9.84 2.57
C LEU A 80 3.47 10.18 3.73
N LEU A 81 4.58 9.46 3.86
CA LEU A 81 5.56 9.70 4.91
C LEU A 81 6.26 11.04 4.72
N THR A 82 6.63 11.40 3.48
CA THR A 82 7.26 12.70 3.15
C THR A 82 6.34 13.87 3.49
N ASN A 83 5.05 13.79 3.12
CA ASN A 83 4.06 14.81 3.46
C ASN A 83 3.85 14.94 4.97
N SER A 84 4.19 13.91 5.74
CA SER A 84 3.92 13.82 7.17
C SER A 84 5.13 14.16 8.05
N VAL A 85 6.30 14.47 7.49
CA VAL A 85 7.55 14.69 8.24
C VAL A 85 7.37 15.74 9.34
N GLY A 86 6.65 16.84 9.07
CA GLY A 86 6.37 17.87 10.07
C GLY A 86 5.64 17.34 11.30
N SER A 87 4.63 16.47 11.09
CA SER A 87 3.88 15.85 12.19
C SER A 87 4.74 14.91 13.04
N PHE A 88 5.68 14.19 12.40
CA PHE A 88 6.64 13.35 13.12
C PHE A 88 7.64 14.17 13.95
N VAL A 89 8.16 15.27 13.41
CA VAL A 89 9.08 16.17 14.13
C VAL A 89 8.38 16.76 15.36
N ASP A 90 7.13 17.19 15.21
CA ASP A 90 6.32 17.76 16.27
C ASP A 90 6.12 16.77 17.43
N VAL A 91 5.76 15.50 17.15
CA VAL A 91 5.65 14.46 18.19
C VAL A 91 6.98 14.20 18.88
N LEU A 92 8.07 14.10 18.13
CA LEU A 92 9.40 13.78 18.69
C LEU A 92 9.94 14.89 19.59
N GLN A 93 9.61 16.15 19.28
CA GLN A 93 10.06 17.32 20.02
C GLN A 93 9.06 17.77 21.10
N GLY A 94 7.85 17.19 21.12
CA GLY A 94 6.78 17.61 22.03
C GLY A 94 6.24 19.01 21.73
N ILE A 95 6.29 19.43 20.46
CA ILE A 95 5.80 20.72 19.98
C ILE A 95 4.65 20.51 18.98
N ASN A 96 4.00 21.59 18.53
CA ASN A 96 2.94 21.53 17.52
C ASN A 96 3.06 22.76 16.60
N MET A 97 4.04 22.73 15.68
CA MET A 97 4.40 23.89 14.84
C MET A 97 4.48 23.57 13.35
N PHE A 98 4.81 22.34 12.96
CA PHE A 98 5.02 21.96 11.56
C PHE A 98 3.90 21.11 10.97
N GLY A 99 3.18 20.36 11.79
CA GLY A 99 2.10 19.47 11.37
C GLY A 99 1.08 19.25 12.48
N ASP A 100 0.42 18.08 12.47
CA ASP A 100 -0.52 17.68 13.52
C ASP A 100 0.01 16.46 14.26
N ALA A 101 0.61 16.72 15.43
CA ALA A 101 1.20 15.69 16.28
C ALA A 101 0.19 14.61 16.71
N SER A 102 -1.10 14.96 16.83
CA SER A 102 -2.15 14.02 17.26
C SER A 102 -2.45 12.94 16.22
N GLN A 103 -2.14 13.20 14.94
CA GLN A 103 -2.49 12.33 13.83
C GLN A 103 -1.38 11.36 13.42
N VAL A 104 -0.22 11.41 14.05
CA VAL A 104 0.91 10.52 13.75
C VAL A 104 0.51 9.04 13.87
N GLY A 105 -0.34 8.68 14.83
CA GLY A 105 -0.86 7.31 14.95
C GLY A 105 -1.66 6.88 13.72
N SER A 106 -2.53 7.75 13.20
CA SER A 106 -3.31 7.52 11.99
C SER A 106 -2.41 7.39 10.75
N ILE A 107 -1.44 8.30 10.61
CA ILE A 107 -0.46 8.29 9.52
C ILE A 107 0.33 6.99 9.50
N VAL A 108 0.90 6.59 10.65
CA VAL A 108 1.65 5.33 10.77
C VAL A 108 0.75 4.14 10.45
N SER A 109 -0.48 4.13 10.96
CA SER A 109 -1.42 3.03 10.71
C SER A 109 -1.73 2.87 9.22
N ILE A 110 -1.94 3.96 8.49
CA ILE A 110 -2.20 3.92 7.04
C ILE A 110 -0.92 3.47 6.31
N SER A 111 0.23 4.05 6.63
CA SER A 111 1.52 3.71 6.02
C SER A 111 1.88 2.23 6.18
N VAL A 112 1.62 1.65 7.35
CA VAL A 112 1.88 0.22 7.59
C VAL A 112 1.04 -0.66 6.68
N VAL A 113 -0.25 -0.35 6.47
CA VAL A 113 -1.10 -1.15 5.58
C VAL A 113 -0.59 -1.06 4.13
N ILE A 114 -0.21 0.13 3.67
CA ILE A 114 0.37 0.30 2.32
C ILE A 114 1.69 -0.45 2.20
N LEU A 115 2.56 -0.40 3.23
CA LEU A 115 3.83 -1.11 3.25
C LEU A 115 3.65 -2.63 3.21
N VAL A 116 2.62 -3.16 3.87
CA VAL A 116 2.26 -4.58 3.72
C VAL A 116 1.85 -4.90 2.28
N CYS A 117 1.15 -4.00 1.58
CA CYS A 117 0.84 -4.18 0.15
C CYS A 117 2.12 -4.26 -0.70
N VAL A 118 3.12 -3.41 -0.43
CA VAL A 118 4.44 -3.47 -1.08
C VAL A 118 5.12 -4.82 -0.83
N LEU A 119 5.12 -5.31 0.41
CA LEU A 119 5.71 -6.61 0.74
C LEU A 119 4.99 -7.76 0.03
N LEU A 120 3.66 -7.72 0.00
CA LEU A 120 2.87 -8.73 -0.71
C LEU A 120 3.08 -8.68 -2.22
N SER A 121 3.20 -7.51 -2.83
CA SER A 121 3.49 -7.39 -4.26
C SER A 121 4.88 -7.94 -4.60
N VAL A 122 5.89 -7.65 -3.77
CA VAL A 122 7.23 -8.24 -3.91
C VAL A 122 7.19 -9.76 -3.79
N LEU A 123 6.49 -10.29 -2.77
CA LEU A 123 6.35 -11.72 -2.57
C LEU A 123 5.61 -12.39 -3.74
N ALA A 124 4.54 -11.76 -4.24
CA ALA A 124 3.79 -12.25 -5.40
C ALA A 124 4.69 -12.40 -6.62
N GLY A 125 5.74 -11.59 -6.75
CA GLY A 125 6.75 -11.66 -7.82
C GLY A 125 7.44 -13.02 -7.94
N PHE A 126 7.60 -13.75 -6.82
CA PHE A 126 8.30 -15.03 -6.78
C PHE A 126 7.41 -16.25 -7.04
N PHE A 127 6.09 -16.08 -7.13
CA PHE A 127 5.13 -17.18 -7.30
C PHE A 127 4.31 -17.04 -8.58
N LYS A 128 3.81 -18.17 -9.11
CA LYS A 128 2.78 -18.16 -10.16
C LYS A 128 1.46 -17.60 -9.61
N ARG A 129 0.77 -16.82 -10.43
CA ARG A 129 -0.40 -16.02 -9.99
C ARG A 129 -1.72 -16.41 -10.64
N ILE A 130 -1.74 -17.36 -11.57
CA ILE A 130 -2.98 -17.93 -12.14
C ILE A 130 -3.21 -19.35 -11.60
N LYS A 131 -4.49 -19.67 -11.31
CA LYS A 131 -4.95 -21.06 -11.13
C LYS A 131 -4.87 -21.77 -12.49
N GLU A 132 -3.93 -22.71 -12.63
CA GLU A 132 -3.95 -23.70 -13.73
C GLU A 132 -5.31 -24.41 -13.78
#